data_AF-A0AAD5TBM3-F1
#
_entry.id   AF-A0AAD5TBM3-F1
#
_cell.length_a   1.000
_cell.length_b   1.000
_cell.length_c   1.000
_cell.angle_alpha   90.00
_cell.angle_beta   90.00
_cell.angle_gamma   90.00
#
_symmetry.space_group_name_H-M   'P 1'
#
loop_
_entity.id
_entity.type
_entity.pdbx_description
1 polymer ?
#
loop_
_entity_poly.entity_id
_entity_poly.type
_entity_poly.pdbx_seq_one_letter_code
_entity_poly.pdbx_strand_id
1 'polypeptide(L)'
;MNTRAAVARAQALLATSTPVKLESARLPADFRQRKRKTSDKLKKESKAGPKRERDLTEEPVAAVDKKRRIIKAEPVELKSESPDDEKCNQSSAARVSSTHKKKAAHLANYGTSPFPTFTRPTTAACKVVTDRLGKLHGRPRRPAELPSNSSTAGCGAVRTVLDALVRTILSQNTTSANSTRAWKSLAERFGVGRGGDDEMFMRLRAAPVEEIEDAIRCGGLAKVKSRVIWNAVNKTYEERGSCSLEHLRACDDVSAMAELMTFDGVGPKTA
;
A
#
# COMPACT_ATOMS: atom_id res chain seq x y z
N MET A 1 11.43 28.80 -54.73
CA MET A 1 12.29 27.59 -54.71
C MET A 1 11.39 26.36 -54.62
N ASN A 2 11.60 25.35 -55.46
CA ASN A 2 10.56 24.37 -55.80
C ASN A 2 10.48 23.19 -54.80
N THR A 3 9.31 23.00 -54.20
CA THR A 3 8.99 21.93 -53.24
C THR A 3 9.19 20.51 -53.80
N ARG A 4 9.12 20.32 -55.12
CA ARG A 4 9.44 19.04 -55.80
C ARG A 4 10.87 18.54 -55.57
N ALA A 5 11.86 19.43 -55.39
CA ALA A 5 13.26 19.04 -55.21
C ALA A 5 13.55 18.43 -53.82
N ALA A 6 12.78 18.82 -52.80
CA ALA A 6 12.94 18.29 -51.44
C ALA A 6 12.41 16.85 -51.32
N VAL A 7 11.26 16.56 -51.94
CA VAL A 7 10.63 15.22 -51.94
C VAL A 7 11.52 14.18 -52.64
N ALA A 8 12.13 14.55 -53.76
CA ALA A 8 13.05 13.66 -54.49
C ALA A 8 14.30 13.27 -53.67
N ARG A 9 14.84 14.20 -52.86
CA ARG A 9 15.98 13.90 -51.96
C ARG A 9 15.59 13.02 -50.77
N ALA A 10 14.36 13.14 -50.27
CA ALA A 10 13.88 12.27 -49.18
C ALA A 10 13.66 10.82 -49.64
N GLN A 11 13.17 10.61 -50.87
CA GLN A 11 12.95 9.26 -51.41
C GLN A 11 14.26 8.53 -51.77
N ALA A 12 15.32 9.25 -52.15
CA ALA A 12 16.62 8.64 -52.46
C ALA A 12 17.35 8.04 -51.24
N LEU A 13 17.06 8.51 -50.01
CA LEU A 13 17.68 8.01 -48.78
C LEU A 13 16.99 6.76 -48.19
N LEU A 14 15.84 6.34 -48.74
CA LEU A 14 15.10 5.16 -48.29
C LEU A 14 15.47 3.87 -49.06
N ALA A 15 16.36 3.95 -50.06
CA ALA A 15 16.68 2.86 -50.98
C ALA A 15 17.98 2.08 -50.67
N THR A 16 18.72 2.43 -49.61
CA THR A 16 20.06 1.85 -49.30
C THR A 16 20.15 1.22 -47.91
N SER A 17 19.07 0.61 -47.42
CA SER A 17 19.06 -0.19 -46.19
C SER A 17 19.15 -1.69 -46.52
N THR A 18 20.35 -2.26 -46.49
CA THR A 18 20.54 -3.72 -46.57
C THR A 18 19.96 -4.42 -45.34
N PRO A 19 19.23 -5.54 -45.48
CA PRO A 19 18.62 -6.22 -44.35
C PRO A 19 19.68 -6.97 -43.52
N VAL A 20 19.88 -6.54 -42.28
CA VAL A 20 20.68 -7.28 -41.31
C VAL A 20 19.94 -8.57 -40.93
N LYS A 21 20.50 -9.72 -41.29
CA LYS A 21 20.05 -11.03 -40.79
C LYS A 21 20.30 -11.09 -39.28
N LEU A 22 19.24 -10.96 -38.49
CA LEU A 22 19.32 -11.23 -37.05
C LEU A 22 19.21 -12.73 -36.81
N GLU A 23 20.33 -13.37 -36.51
CA GLU A 23 20.39 -14.82 -36.29
C GLU A 23 19.73 -15.17 -34.95
N SER A 24 18.81 -16.14 -34.98
CA SER A 24 17.98 -16.48 -33.82
C SER A 24 18.77 -17.30 -32.79
N ALA A 25 19.34 -16.61 -31.80
CA ALA A 25 19.94 -17.25 -30.64
C ALA A 25 18.89 -18.10 -29.89
N ARG A 26 19.02 -19.43 -30.00
CA ARG A 26 18.13 -20.38 -29.31
C ARG A 26 18.38 -20.32 -27.81
N LEU A 27 17.38 -19.88 -27.05
CA LEU A 27 17.37 -20.07 -25.59
C LEU A 27 17.18 -21.55 -25.26
N PRO A 28 17.90 -22.11 -24.26
CA PRO A 28 17.76 -23.51 -23.88
C PRO A 28 16.37 -23.79 -23.31
N ALA A 29 15.77 -24.89 -23.76
CA ALA A 29 14.42 -25.28 -23.40
C ALA A 29 14.41 -26.08 -22.09
N ASP A 30 14.15 -25.42 -20.96
CA ASP A 30 13.71 -26.11 -19.74
C ASP A 30 12.69 -25.28 -18.94
N PHE A 31 11.48 -25.19 -19.49
CA PHE A 31 10.30 -24.72 -18.77
C PHE A 31 9.20 -25.79 -18.82
N ARG A 32 9.40 -26.87 -18.06
CA ARG A 32 8.44 -27.99 -17.97
C ARG A 32 7.08 -27.49 -17.50
N GLN A 33 6.13 -27.47 -18.43
CA GLN A 33 4.72 -27.16 -18.17
C GLN A 33 4.15 -28.10 -17.10
N ARG A 34 3.81 -27.55 -15.93
CA ARG A 34 3.17 -28.29 -14.85
C ARG A 34 1.68 -28.49 -15.18
N LYS A 35 1.37 -29.49 -16.02
CA LYS A 35 -0.02 -29.89 -16.34
C LYS A 35 -0.77 -30.21 -15.04
N ARG A 36 -1.79 -29.42 -14.72
CA ARG A 36 -2.78 -29.78 -13.70
C ARG A 36 -3.67 -30.90 -14.26
N LYS A 37 -3.49 -32.13 -13.79
CA LYS A 37 -4.53 -33.16 -13.87
C LYS A 37 -5.45 -33.04 -12.66
N THR A 38 -6.72 -33.24 -12.91
CA THR A 38 -7.82 -33.37 -11.94
C THR A 38 -7.87 -34.78 -11.32
N SER A 39 -8.92 -35.00 -10.52
CA SER A 39 -9.49 -36.27 -10.00
C SER A 39 -8.83 -37.01 -8.81
N ASP A 40 -9.70 -37.22 -7.81
CA ASP A 40 -9.87 -38.35 -6.87
C ASP A 40 -8.89 -38.67 -5.72
N LYS A 41 -9.26 -38.14 -4.55
CA LYS A 41 -9.80 -38.87 -3.38
C LYS A 41 -9.46 -40.37 -3.26
N LEU A 42 -8.61 -40.73 -2.30
CA LEU A 42 -8.59 -42.03 -1.60
C LEU A 42 -8.20 -41.84 -0.11
N LYS A 43 -8.50 -42.83 0.74
CA LYS A 43 -8.56 -42.75 2.22
C LYS A 43 -7.74 -43.89 2.86
N LYS A 44 -7.37 -43.76 4.15
CA LYS A 44 -6.63 -44.73 5.03
C LYS A 44 -5.10 -44.76 4.78
N GLU A 45 -4.21 -45.06 5.75
CA GLU A 45 -4.33 -45.27 7.22
C GLU A 45 -2.99 -45.03 7.96
N SER A 46 -3.07 -44.88 9.29
CA SER A 46 -2.03 -45.02 10.35
C SER A 46 -0.56 -45.39 10.03
N LYS A 47 0.40 -44.72 10.70
CA LYS A 47 1.28 -45.31 11.77
C LYS A 47 2.24 -44.28 12.38
N ALA A 48 2.97 -44.68 13.45
CA ALA A 48 3.61 -43.79 14.42
C ALA A 48 5.14 -43.67 14.31
N GLY A 49 5.67 -42.51 14.75
CA GLY A 49 7.07 -42.30 15.18
C GLY A 49 8.14 -42.21 14.08
N PRO A 50 9.40 -41.82 14.42
CA PRO A 50 9.92 -41.49 15.75
C PRO A 50 10.41 -40.03 15.91
N LYS A 51 10.77 -39.68 17.16
CA LYS A 51 11.61 -38.51 17.48
C LYS A 51 13.05 -38.73 16.96
N ARG A 52 13.80 -37.66 16.72
CA ARG A 52 15.27 -37.68 16.68
C ARG A 52 15.85 -36.49 17.42
N GLU A 53 16.89 -36.76 18.20
CA GLU A 53 17.61 -35.78 19.00
C GLU A 53 18.35 -34.75 18.13
N ARG A 54 18.75 -33.64 18.75
CA ARG A 54 20.03 -33.01 18.43
C ARG A 54 20.83 -32.85 19.71
N ASP A 55 22.08 -33.27 19.59
CA ASP A 55 23.01 -33.50 20.68
C ASP A 55 23.55 -32.19 21.28
N LEU A 56 23.98 -32.26 22.52
CA LEU A 56 24.52 -31.13 23.27
C LEU A 56 26.05 -31.05 23.13
N THR A 57 26.57 -29.83 23.13
CA THR A 57 27.94 -29.55 23.59
C THR A 57 27.87 -28.36 24.55
N GLU A 58 27.66 -28.67 25.83
CA GLU A 58 27.91 -27.75 26.96
C GLU A 58 29.42 -27.83 27.32
N GLU A 59 30.04 -26.88 28.02
CA GLU A 59 29.88 -26.50 29.43
C GLU A 59 30.87 -25.33 29.73
N PRO A 60 30.96 -24.74 30.95
CA PRO A 60 29.96 -24.56 32.01
C PRO A 60 29.87 -23.10 32.51
N VAL A 61 28.84 -22.74 33.32
CA VAL A 61 28.98 -22.46 34.78
C VAL A 61 27.72 -21.88 35.45
N ALA A 62 27.51 -22.31 36.71
CA ALA A 62 26.82 -21.65 37.82
C ALA A 62 25.27 -21.55 37.80
N ALA A 63 24.63 -22.50 38.50
CA ALA A 63 23.23 -22.45 38.87
C ALA A 63 22.96 -21.54 40.09
N VAL A 64 21.85 -20.77 40.07
CA VAL A 64 21.19 -20.25 41.29
C VAL A 64 19.67 -20.34 41.16
N ASP A 65 19.08 -21.10 42.08
CA ASP A 65 17.64 -21.25 42.29
C ASP A 65 17.00 -19.98 42.87
N LYS A 66 15.77 -19.62 42.45
CA LYS A 66 14.84 -18.75 43.22
C LYS A 66 13.43 -18.65 42.60
N LYS A 67 12.47 -19.36 43.21
CA LYS A 67 11.06 -18.94 43.24
C LYS A 67 10.91 -17.64 44.05
N ARG A 68 10.21 -16.63 43.53
CA ARG A 68 9.55 -15.53 44.29
C ARG A 68 8.34 -15.05 43.49
N ARG A 69 7.12 -15.49 43.84
CA ARG A 69 6.17 -14.79 44.74
C ARG A 69 5.87 -13.35 44.31
N ILE A 70 4.74 -13.21 43.61
CA ILE A 70 4.03 -11.94 43.37
C ILE A 70 3.54 -11.43 44.73
N ILE A 71 3.84 -10.17 45.06
CA ILE A 71 3.24 -9.49 46.22
C ILE A 71 2.06 -8.67 45.72
N LYS A 72 0.89 -8.97 46.29
CA LYS A 72 -0.36 -8.22 46.12
C LYS A 72 -0.29 -6.96 46.99
N ALA A 73 -0.61 -5.80 46.43
CA ALA A 73 -0.87 -4.57 47.18
C ALA A 73 -2.34 -4.17 46.97
N GLU A 74 -3.05 -3.91 48.06
CA GLU A 74 -4.48 -3.58 48.04
C GLU A 74 -4.67 -2.06 48.23
N PRO A 75 -5.62 -1.42 47.52
CA PRO A 75 -6.13 -0.10 47.88
C PRO A 75 -7.25 -0.20 48.92
N VAL A 76 -7.28 0.75 49.85
CA VAL A 76 -8.23 0.83 50.97
C VAL A 76 -9.59 1.41 50.52
N GLU A 77 -10.69 0.86 51.03
CA GLU A 77 -12.05 1.40 50.83
C GLU A 77 -12.30 2.70 51.63
N LEU A 78 -13.08 3.63 51.04
CA LEU A 78 -14.04 4.43 51.80
C LEU A 78 -15.39 4.39 51.07
N LYS A 79 -16.47 4.15 51.82
CA LYS A 79 -17.85 4.10 51.32
C LYS A 79 -18.62 5.37 51.66
N SER A 80 -19.52 5.77 50.78
CA SER A 80 -20.74 6.53 51.09
C SER A 80 -21.84 6.06 50.11
N GLU A 81 -23.07 5.93 50.60
CA GLU A 81 -24.09 5.04 50.01
C GLU A 81 -25.04 5.72 49.00
N SER A 82 -25.80 4.87 48.30
CA SER A 82 -26.64 5.07 47.09
C SER A 82 -28.01 5.76 47.39
N PRO A 83 -29.04 5.84 46.49
CA PRO A 83 -29.34 5.08 45.25
C PRO A 83 -29.62 6.00 44.00
N ASP A 84 -30.19 5.60 42.85
CA ASP A 84 -30.90 4.36 42.44
C ASP A 84 -30.83 4.05 40.90
N ASP A 85 -31.62 3.05 40.45
CA ASP A 85 -31.98 2.59 39.09
C ASP A 85 -31.69 3.47 37.83
N GLU A 86 -30.92 2.94 36.87
CA GLU A 86 -31.50 2.40 35.62
C GLU A 86 -30.49 1.57 34.79
N LYS A 87 -31.00 0.67 33.94
CA LYS A 87 -30.25 -0.37 33.22
C LYS A 87 -30.05 -0.02 31.74
N CYS A 88 -28.84 0.40 31.33
CA CYS A 88 -28.51 0.48 29.90
C CYS A 88 -27.07 0.04 29.54
N ASN A 89 -26.94 -0.50 28.32
CA ASN A 89 -25.87 -1.39 27.87
C ASN A 89 -24.56 -0.68 27.47
N GLN A 90 -23.55 -0.68 28.35
CA GLN A 90 -22.25 -0.07 28.07
C GLN A 90 -21.30 -1.01 27.28
N SER A 91 -21.33 -0.95 25.95
CA SER A 91 -20.30 -1.58 25.11
C SER A 91 -20.04 -0.88 23.77
N SER A 92 -19.43 0.32 23.80
CA SER A 92 -18.77 0.90 22.60
C SER A 92 -17.78 2.04 22.87
N ALA A 93 -18.06 2.92 23.84
CA ALA A 93 -17.35 4.20 24.01
C ALA A 93 -15.86 4.11 24.44
N ALA A 94 -15.43 3.02 25.09
CA ALA A 94 -14.08 2.91 25.66
C ALA A 94 -12.95 2.67 24.63
N ARG A 95 -13.27 2.55 23.33
CA ARG A 95 -12.30 2.23 22.27
C ARG A 95 -11.96 3.44 21.39
N VAL A 96 -11.47 4.52 22.01
CA VAL A 96 -10.51 5.45 21.37
C VAL A 96 -9.12 4.78 21.23
N SER A 97 -9.18 3.56 20.68
CA SER A 97 -8.26 2.91 19.77
C SER A 97 -6.79 3.31 19.93
N SER A 98 -6.04 2.40 20.56
CA SER A 98 -4.57 2.43 20.68
C SER A 98 -3.83 2.69 19.36
N THR A 99 -4.50 2.48 18.23
CA THR A 99 -4.08 2.85 16.87
C THR A 99 -3.85 4.36 16.70
N HIS A 100 -4.71 5.25 17.22
CA HIS A 100 -4.50 6.71 17.12
C HIS A 100 -3.32 7.13 17.99
N LYS A 101 -3.17 6.56 19.20
CA LYS A 101 -1.98 6.80 20.05
C LYS A 101 -0.68 6.40 19.35
N LYS A 102 -0.67 5.27 18.62
CA LYS A 102 0.47 4.84 17.80
C LYS A 102 0.73 5.78 16.61
N LYS A 103 -0.31 6.24 15.92
CA LYS A 103 -0.21 7.24 14.83
C LYS A 103 0.40 8.55 15.35
N ALA A 104 -0.12 9.10 16.44
CA ALA A 104 0.40 10.32 17.06
C ALA A 104 1.86 10.19 17.49
N ALA A 105 2.24 9.07 18.13
CA ALA A 105 3.63 8.81 18.52
C ALA A 105 4.57 8.69 17.31
N HIS A 106 4.11 8.16 16.17
CA HIS A 106 4.90 8.14 14.94
C HIS A 106 5.02 9.53 14.31
N LEU A 107 3.95 10.33 14.32
CA LEU A 107 4.00 11.71 13.80
C LEU A 107 4.94 12.59 14.62
N ALA A 108 4.95 12.45 15.95
CA ALA A 108 5.88 13.15 16.83
C ALA A 108 7.36 12.81 16.56
N ASN A 109 7.64 11.64 15.98
CA ASN A 109 8.97 11.19 15.57
C ASN A 109 9.21 11.33 14.05
N TYR A 110 8.33 12.04 13.32
CA TYR A 110 8.51 12.22 11.88
C TYR A 110 9.75 13.08 11.61
N GLY A 111 10.56 12.68 10.63
CA GLY A 111 11.86 13.31 10.34
C GLY A 111 12.99 13.00 11.34
N THR A 112 12.72 12.35 12.48
CA THR A 112 13.78 11.96 13.43
C THR A 112 14.21 10.51 13.23
N SER A 113 15.51 10.23 13.37
CA SER A 113 16.02 8.86 13.30
C SER A 113 15.72 8.12 14.61
N PRO A 114 15.11 6.92 14.58
CA PRO A 114 15.01 6.06 15.76
C PRO A 114 16.37 5.50 16.21
N PHE A 115 17.43 5.72 15.42
CA PHE A 115 18.81 5.33 15.71
C PHE A 115 19.70 6.59 15.73
N PRO A 116 19.64 7.44 16.79
CA PRO A 116 20.33 8.73 16.82
C PRO A 116 21.87 8.61 16.83
N THR A 117 22.40 7.48 17.29
CA THR A 117 23.85 7.18 17.32
C THR A 117 24.36 6.57 16.01
N PHE A 118 23.49 6.26 15.05
CA PHE A 118 23.86 5.52 13.84
C PHE A 118 24.27 6.48 12.71
N THR A 119 25.57 6.66 12.53
CA THR A 119 26.19 7.65 11.63
C THR A 119 26.22 7.25 10.15
N ARG A 120 25.60 6.13 9.77
CA ARG A 120 25.58 5.58 8.40
C ARG A 120 24.13 5.35 7.94
N PRO A 121 23.84 5.34 6.63
CA PRO A 121 24.74 5.68 5.52
C PRO A 121 25.08 7.19 5.49
N THR A 122 26.31 7.52 5.12
CA THR A 122 26.70 8.92 4.90
C THR A 122 26.09 9.45 3.60
N THR A 123 25.94 10.77 3.46
CA THR A 123 25.41 11.41 2.26
C THR A 123 26.15 10.99 0.97
N ALA A 124 27.47 10.78 1.06
CA ALA A 124 28.28 10.27 -0.05
C ALA A 124 27.93 8.81 -0.40
N ALA A 125 27.76 7.94 0.60
CA ALA A 125 27.35 6.55 0.39
C ALA A 125 25.93 6.46 -0.22
N CYS A 126 24.99 7.31 0.24
CA CYS A 126 23.67 7.43 -0.35
C CYS A 126 23.75 7.80 -1.84
N LYS A 127 24.50 8.86 -2.19
CA LYS A 127 24.71 9.27 -3.59
C LYS A 127 25.22 8.12 -4.45
N VAL A 128 26.27 7.40 -4.02
CA VAL A 128 26.81 6.24 -4.76
C VAL A 128 25.75 5.16 -5.01
N VAL A 129 24.90 4.86 -4.02
CA VAL A 129 23.80 3.90 -4.19
C VAL A 129 22.74 4.44 -5.16
N THR A 130 22.31 5.69 -5.02
CA THR A 130 21.30 6.29 -5.91
C THR A 130 21.82 6.39 -7.36
N ASP A 131 23.11 6.65 -7.56
CA ASP A 131 23.75 6.70 -8.87
C ASP A 131 23.80 5.32 -9.53
N ARG A 132 24.14 4.26 -8.77
CA ARG A 132 24.12 2.88 -9.25
C ARG A 132 22.71 2.42 -9.61
N LEU A 133 21.72 2.67 -8.75
CA LEU A 133 20.32 2.38 -9.03
C LEU A 133 19.82 3.18 -10.25
N GLY A 134 20.22 4.45 -10.37
CA GLY A 134 19.90 5.30 -11.53
C GLY A 134 20.49 4.80 -12.84
N LYS A 135 21.67 4.15 -12.82
CA LYS A 135 22.25 3.50 -14.00
C LYS A 135 21.53 2.21 -14.40
N LEU A 136 20.99 1.46 -13.44
CA LEU A 136 20.30 0.18 -13.67
C LEU A 136 18.82 0.34 -14.04
N HIS A 137 18.14 1.32 -13.47
CA HIS A 137 16.67 1.49 -13.58
C HIS A 137 16.24 2.81 -14.23
N GLY A 138 17.21 3.68 -14.59
CA GLY A 138 16.94 5.06 -14.94
C GLY A 138 16.69 5.94 -13.71
N ARG A 139 16.71 7.27 -13.90
CA ARG A 139 16.26 8.21 -12.87
C ARG A 139 14.74 8.36 -12.93
N PRO A 140 14.01 8.25 -11.80
CA PRO A 140 12.59 8.57 -11.77
C PRO A 140 12.36 10.02 -12.22
N ARG A 141 11.62 10.21 -13.32
CA ARG A 141 11.19 11.52 -13.81
C ARG A 141 9.68 11.59 -13.68
N ARG A 142 9.18 12.57 -12.91
CA ARG A 142 7.74 12.90 -12.91
C ARG A 142 7.37 13.44 -14.30
N PRO A 143 6.32 12.91 -14.97
CA PRO A 143 5.81 13.48 -16.22
C PRO A 143 5.42 14.95 -16.03
N ALA A 144 5.60 15.78 -17.06
CA ALA A 144 5.13 17.17 -17.04
C ALA A 144 3.60 17.24 -17.06
N GLU A 145 2.95 16.32 -17.77
CA GLU A 145 1.50 16.18 -17.86
C GLU A 145 1.05 14.82 -17.31
N LEU A 146 -0.04 14.82 -16.55
CA LEU A 146 -0.59 13.64 -15.89
C LEU A 146 -1.86 13.17 -16.62
N PRO A 147 -1.87 11.96 -17.20
CA PRO A 147 -2.98 11.48 -18.02
C PRO A 147 -4.25 11.31 -17.18
N SER A 148 -5.38 11.80 -17.69
CA SER A 148 -6.68 11.81 -16.99
C SER A 148 -7.26 10.42 -16.74
N ASN A 149 -6.84 9.42 -17.50
CA ASN A 149 -7.40 8.08 -17.52
C ASN A 149 -6.34 6.99 -17.29
N SER A 150 -5.29 7.28 -16.48
CA SER A 150 -4.21 6.34 -16.18
C SER A 150 -4.76 4.99 -15.70
N SER A 151 -4.66 3.97 -16.56
CA SER A 151 -5.28 2.65 -16.32
C SER A 151 -4.45 1.77 -15.37
N THR A 152 -3.25 2.20 -14.99
CA THR A 152 -2.32 1.48 -14.10
C THR A 152 -2.40 2.03 -12.69
N ALA A 153 -2.54 1.19 -11.66
CA ALA A 153 -2.66 1.63 -10.25
C ALA A 153 -1.35 2.17 -9.62
N GLY A 154 -0.40 2.65 -10.42
CA GLY A 154 0.86 3.20 -9.92
C GLY A 154 0.71 4.66 -9.46
N CYS A 155 1.25 5.00 -8.29
CA CYS A 155 1.15 6.34 -7.69
C CYS A 155 1.96 7.44 -8.42
N GLY A 156 2.92 7.08 -9.26
CA GLY A 156 3.84 8.05 -9.91
C GLY A 156 3.28 8.84 -11.11
N ALA A 157 2.09 8.48 -11.60
CA ALA A 157 1.46 9.08 -12.78
C ALA A 157 -0.06 9.20 -12.58
N VAL A 158 -0.43 9.95 -11.54
CA VAL A 158 -1.80 10.13 -11.06
C VAL A 158 -2.11 11.61 -10.99
N ARG A 159 -3.34 12.01 -11.38
CA ARG A 159 -3.75 13.42 -11.40
C ARG A 159 -3.87 14.02 -10.00
N THR A 160 -4.80 13.51 -9.20
CA THR A 160 -5.15 14.09 -7.90
C THR A 160 -4.52 13.33 -6.73
N VAL A 161 -4.36 14.01 -5.60
CA VAL A 161 -3.88 13.46 -4.34
C VAL A 161 -4.84 12.40 -3.79
N LEU A 162 -6.16 12.60 -3.95
CA LEU A 162 -7.17 11.62 -3.53
C LEU A 162 -7.13 10.34 -4.40
N ASP A 163 -6.91 10.47 -5.72
CA ASP A 163 -6.67 9.32 -6.60
C ASP A 163 -5.39 8.57 -6.18
N ALA A 164 -4.30 9.30 -5.91
CA ALA A 164 -3.05 8.69 -5.44
C ALA A 164 -3.24 7.94 -4.11
N LEU A 165 -4.04 8.47 -3.18
CA LEU A 165 -4.39 7.84 -1.92
C LEU A 165 -5.19 6.55 -2.14
N VAL A 166 -6.25 6.59 -2.95
CA VAL A 166 -7.09 5.42 -3.24
C VAL A 166 -6.30 4.31 -3.94
N ARG A 167 -5.48 4.63 -4.96
CA ARG A 167 -4.58 3.63 -5.59
C ARG A 167 -3.60 3.02 -4.59
N THR A 168 -3.06 3.83 -3.67
CA THR A 168 -2.14 3.33 -2.64
C THR A 168 -2.85 2.41 -1.65
N ILE A 169 -4.07 2.71 -1.21
CA ILE A 169 -4.91 1.78 -0.42
C ILE A 169 -5.15 0.47 -1.18
N LEU A 170 -5.49 0.52 -2.47
CA LEU A 170 -5.70 -0.68 -3.30
C LEU A 170 -4.43 -1.56 -3.40
N SER A 171 -3.25 -0.94 -3.42
CA SER A 171 -1.95 -1.63 -3.48
C SER A 171 -1.56 -2.39 -2.19
N GLN A 172 -2.17 -2.06 -1.04
CA GLN A 172 -1.83 -2.70 0.23
C GLN A 172 -2.07 -4.22 0.16
N ASN A 173 -1.10 -5.01 0.64
CA ASN A 173 -1.19 -6.47 0.78
C ASN A 173 -1.64 -7.23 -0.49
N THR A 174 -1.26 -6.75 -1.69
CA THR A 174 -1.61 -7.39 -2.96
C THR A 174 -0.54 -7.14 -4.04
N THR A 175 -0.69 -7.74 -5.22
CA THR A 175 0.25 -7.56 -6.34
C THR A 175 -0.10 -6.33 -7.18
N SER A 176 0.88 -5.75 -7.89
CA SER A 176 0.66 -4.64 -8.83
C SER A 176 -0.36 -4.97 -9.92
N ALA A 177 -0.46 -6.24 -10.32
CA ALA A 177 -1.47 -6.72 -11.26
C ALA A 177 -2.88 -6.73 -10.66
N ASN A 178 -3.01 -7.12 -9.38
CA ASN A 178 -4.31 -7.12 -8.68
C ASN A 178 -4.80 -5.71 -8.39
N SER A 179 -3.93 -4.83 -7.87
CA SER A 179 -4.30 -3.42 -7.62
C SER A 179 -4.65 -2.69 -8.92
N THR A 180 -3.91 -2.95 -10.01
CA THR A 180 -4.25 -2.42 -11.34
C THR A 180 -5.61 -2.90 -11.83
N ARG A 181 -5.96 -4.19 -11.68
CA ARG A 181 -7.30 -4.69 -12.04
C ARG A 181 -8.40 -4.09 -11.17
N ALA A 182 -8.18 -3.96 -9.87
CA ALA A 182 -9.14 -3.33 -8.96
C ALA A 182 -9.38 -1.84 -9.30
N TRP A 183 -8.31 -1.11 -9.64
CA TRP A 183 -8.42 0.27 -10.11
C TRP A 183 -9.22 0.37 -11.41
N LYS A 184 -8.93 -0.48 -12.42
CA LYS A 184 -9.69 -0.50 -13.68
C LYS A 184 -11.18 -0.77 -13.44
N SER A 185 -11.52 -1.74 -12.58
CA SER A 185 -12.92 -2.03 -12.27
C SER A 185 -13.63 -0.86 -11.56
N LEU A 186 -12.96 -0.15 -10.65
CA LEU A 186 -13.50 1.10 -10.09
C LEU A 186 -13.67 2.18 -11.15
N ALA A 187 -12.68 2.34 -12.05
CA ALA A 187 -12.72 3.32 -13.12
C ALA A 187 -13.87 3.07 -14.11
N GLU A 188 -14.13 1.80 -14.42
CA GLU A 188 -15.23 1.34 -15.27
C GLU A 188 -16.60 1.55 -14.59
N ARG A 189 -16.73 1.19 -13.30
CA ARG A 189 -18.01 1.27 -12.54
C ARG A 189 -18.38 2.70 -12.12
N PHE A 190 -17.41 3.51 -11.70
CA PHE A 190 -17.62 4.85 -11.13
C PHE A 190 -17.11 6.00 -12.02
N GLY A 191 -16.58 5.71 -13.21
CA GLY A 191 -16.33 6.71 -14.25
C GLY A 191 -15.15 7.65 -13.99
N VAL A 192 -13.94 7.10 -13.84
CA VAL A 192 -12.70 7.91 -13.79
C VAL A 192 -12.56 8.74 -15.06
N GLY A 193 -12.30 10.04 -14.93
CA GLY A 193 -12.16 10.96 -16.05
C GLY A 193 -13.46 11.29 -16.78
N ARG A 194 -14.61 10.83 -16.28
CA ARG A 194 -15.92 11.37 -16.69
C ARG A 194 -16.19 12.62 -15.85
N GLY A 195 -15.79 13.75 -16.42
CA GLY A 195 -16.02 15.10 -15.88
C GLY A 195 -14.95 15.58 -14.89
N GLY A 196 -15.37 16.11 -13.75
CA GLY A 196 -14.50 16.78 -12.77
C GLY A 196 -13.47 15.86 -12.09
N ASP A 197 -12.39 16.47 -11.58
CA ASP A 197 -11.32 15.76 -10.83
C ASP A 197 -11.83 15.09 -9.53
N ASP A 198 -12.99 15.52 -9.00
CA ASP A 198 -13.66 14.98 -7.81
C ASP A 198 -14.89 14.09 -8.12
N GLU A 199 -15.37 14.06 -9.37
CA GLU A 199 -16.69 13.53 -9.75
C GLU A 199 -16.83 12.01 -9.56
N MET A 200 -15.75 11.26 -9.82
CA MET A 200 -15.68 9.83 -9.53
C MET A 200 -15.77 9.55 -8.02
N PHE A 201 -15.17 10.41 -7.19
CA PHE A 201 -15.21 10.28 -5.74
C PHE A 201 -16.58 10.68 -5.18
N MET A 202 -17.25 11.68 -5.75
CA MET A 202 -18.65 11.99 -5.44
C MET A 202 -19.58 10.80 -5.72
N ARG A 203 -19.35 10.05 -6.82
CA ARG A 203 -20.06 8.78 -7.10
C ARG A 203 -19.74 7.68 -6.10
N LEU A 204 -18.46 7.49 -5.74
CA LEU A 204 -18.05 6.54 -4.70
C LEU A 204 -18.69 6.87 -3.34
N ARG A 205 -18.80 8.15 -3.01
CA ARG A 205 -19.43 8.64 -1.78
C ARG A 205 -20.91 8.26 -1.70
N ALA A 206 -21.63 8.48 -2.80
CA ALA A 206 -23.06 8.21 -2.91
C ALA A 206 -23.41 6.72 -3.04
N ALA A 207 -22.46 5.87 -3.40
CA ALA A 207 -22.67 4.44 -3.59
C ALA A 207 -22.66 3.66 -2.24
N PRO A 208 -23.40 2.53 -2.15
CA PRO A 208 -23.21 1.55 -1.09
C PRO A 208 -21.77 1.04 -1.03
N VAL A 209 -21.24 0.80 0.17
CA VAL A 209 -19.87 0.31 0.38
C VAL A 209 -19.67 -1.07 -0.26
N GLU A 210 -20.75 -1.85 -0.36
CA GLU A 210 -20.84 -3.16 -0.98
C GLU A 210 -20.56 -3.10 -2.49
N GLU A 211 -20.99 -2.04 -3.19
CA GLU A 211 -20.68 -1.85 -4.61
C GLU A 211 -19.18 -1.59 -4.86
N ILE A 212 -18.55 -0.86 -3.93
CA ILE A 212 -17.10 -0.63 -3.93
C ILE A 212 -16.37 -1.94 -3.62
N GLU A 213 -16.86 -2.71 -2.63
CA GLU A 213 -16.32 -4.04 -2.28
C GLU A 213 -16.34 -4.99 -3.47
N ASP A 214 -17.45 -5.05 -4.20
CA ASP A 214 -17.60 -5.89 -5.38
C ASP A 214 -16.65 -5.49 -6.51
N ALA A 215 -16.53 -4.18 -6.81
CA ALA A 215 -15.60 -3.69 -7.82
C ALA A 215 -14.13 -4.04 -7.50
N ILE A 216 -13.73 -3.91 -6.22
CA ILE A 216 -12.34 -4.18 -5.81
C ILE A 216 -12.10 -5.62 -5.38
N ARG A 217 -13.07 -6.53 -5.53
CA ARG A 217 -12.99 -7.94 -5.07
C ARG A 217 -11.75 -8.66 -5.61
N CYS A 218 -11.35 -8.37 -6.84
CA CYS A 218 -10.12 -8.90 -7.47
C CYS A 218 -8.80 -8.41 -6.84
N GLY A 219 -8.83 -7.33 -6.04
CA GLY A 219 -7.68 -6.75 -5.36
C GLY A 219 -7.29 -7.42 -4.04
N GLY A 220 -8.19 -8.22 -3.45
CA GLY A 220 -8.00 -8.84 -2.13
C GLY A 220 -8.19 -7.87 -0.95
N LEU A 221 -8.63 -8.40 0.20
CA LEU A 221 -9.07 -7.63 1.38
C LEU A 221 -10.19 -6.61 1.11
N ALA A 222 -11.06 -6.92 0.13
CA ALA A 222 -12.04 -5.99 -0.42
C ALA A 222 -12.93 -5.33 0.65
N LYS A 223 -13.55 -6.12 1.55
CA LYS A 223 -14.38 -5.64 2.67
C LYS A 223 -13.73 -4.60 3.60
N VAL A 224 -12.40 -4.66 3.73
CA VAL A 224 -11.64 -3.70 4.54
C VAL A 224 -11.29 -2.49 3.69
N LYS A 225 -10.78 -2.71 2.48
CA LYS A 225 -10.37 -1.63 1.56
C LYS A 225 -11.54 -0.76 1.10
N SER A 226 -12.71 -1.33 0.84
CA SER A 226 -13.91 -0.60 0.40
C SER A 226 -14.35 0.41 1.46
N ARG A 227 -14.40 -0.04 2.72
CA ARG A 227 -14.70 0.80 3.89
C ARG A 227 -13.65 1.87 4.12
N VAL A 228 -12.36 1.55 3.98
CA VAL A 228 -11.27 2.53 4.08
C VAL A 228 -11.38 3.61 2.99
N ILE A 229 -11.63 3.22 1.74
CA ILE A 229 -11.82 4.14 0.61
C ILE A 229 -13.05 5.02 0.83
N TRP A 230 -14.20 4.42 1.16
CA TRP A 230 -15.45 5.14 1.39
C TRP A 230 -15.36 6.10 2.57
N ASN A 231 -14.74 5.69 3.68
CA ASN A 231 -14.49 6.56 4.83
C ASN A 231 -13.57 7.74 4.46
N ALA A 232 -12.49 7.51 3.71
CA ALA A 232 -11.56 8.57 3.31
C ALA A 232 -12.25 9.60 2.40
N VAL A 233 -13.05 9.15 1.44
CA VAL A 233 -13.84 10.01 0.55
C VAL A 233 -14.90 10.80 1.32
N ASN A 234 -15.69 10.15 2.20
CA ASN A 234 -16.71 10.85 2.99
C ASN A 234 -16.10 11.89 3.92
N LYS A 235 -15.06 11.52 4.67
CA LYS A 235 -14.35 12.44 5.57
C LYS A 235 -13.81 13.66 4.81
N THR A 236 -13.17 13.44 3.65
CA THR A 236 -12.69 14.54 2.80
C THR A 236 -13.83 15.49 2.43
N TYR A 237 -14.98 14.97 2.03
CA TYR A 237 -16.15 15.76 1.70
C TYR A 237 -16.75 16.50 2.91
N GLU A 238 -16.84 15.84 4.07
CA GLU A 238 -17.35 16.42 5.32
C GLU A 238 -16.47 17.58 5.83
N GLU A 239 -15.15 17.49 5.69
CA GLU A 239 -14.21 18.51 6.15
C GLU A 239 -13.99 19.65 5.12
N ARG A 240 -14.23 19.40 3.82
CA ARG A 240 -13.86 20.33 2.72
C ARG A 240 -15.02 20.75 1.80
N GLY A 241 -16.20 20.15 1.91
CA GLY A 241 -17.32 20.36 0.99
C GLY A 241 -17.12 19.82 -0.44
N SER A 242 -16.00 19.16 -0.71
CA SER A 242 -15.63 18.60 -2.02
C SER A 242 -14.77 17.35 -1.83
N CYS A 243 -14.76 16.43 -2.80
CA CYS A 243 -13.92 15.23 -2.74
C CYS A 243 -12.51 15.53 -3.29
N SER A 244 -11.79 16.48 -2.69
CA SER A 244 -10.47 16.93 -3.14
C SER A 244 -9.48 17.04 -1.98
N LEU A 245 -8.23 16.67 -2.26
CA LEU A 245 -7.08 16.78 -1.34
C LEU A 245 -5.94 17.63 -1.96
N GLU A 246 -6.22 18.42 -2.99
CA GLU A 246 -5.19 19.18 -3.72
C GLU A 246 -4.51 20.26 -2.87
N HIS A 247 -5.15 20.73 -1.79
CA HIS A 247 -4.55 21.68 -0.84
C HIS A 247 -3.28 21.12 -0.18
N LEU A 248 -3.16 19.79 -0.06
CA LEU A 248 -1.96 19.13 0.48
C LEU A 248 -0.69 19.41 -0.34
N ARG A 249 -0.81 19.86 -1.61
CA ARG A 249 0.35 20.29 -2.41
C ARG A 249 0.98 21.60 -1.94
N ALA A 250 0.23 22.41 -1.18
CA ALA A 250 0.71 23.67 -0.61
C ALA A 250 1.11 23.54 0.87
N CYS A 251 0.84 22.40 1.50
CA CYS A 251 1.30 22.07 2.84
C CYS A 251 2.79 21.69 2.85
N ASP A 252 3.46 21.87 3.99
CA ASP A 252 4.73 21.21 4.24
C ASP A 252 4.56 19.70 4.48
N ASP A 253 5.66 18.96 4.39
CA ASP A 253 5.67 17.50 4.53
C ASP A 253 5.09 17.02 5.87
N VAL A 254 5.27 17.76 6.98
CA VAL A 254 4.81 17.36 8.31
C VAL A 254 3.30 17.55 8.43
N SER A 255 2.78 18.69 7.99
CA SER A 255 1.33 18.94 7.94
C SER A 255 0.61 17.99 6.98
N ALA A 256 1.18 17.72 5.81
CA ALA A 256 0.61 16.77 4.86
C ALA A 256 0.58 15.34 5.42
N MET A 257 1.69 14.90 6.04
CA MET A 257 1.78 13.62 6.74
C MET A 257 0.74 13.51 7.88
N ALA A 258 0.58 14.58 8.66
CA ALA A 258 -0.37 14.65 9.76
C ALA A 258 -1.81 14.46 9.27
N GLU A 259 -2.25 15.22 8.25
CA GLU A 259 -3.59 15.13 7.69
C GLU A 259 -3.86 13.75 7.08
N LEU A 260 -2.94 13.22 6.25
CA LEU A 260 -3.09 11.89 5.65
C LEU A 260 -3.15 10.78 6.71
N MET A 261 -2.38 10.88 7.79
CA MET A 261 -2.45 9.93 8.90
C MET A 261 -3.77 9.98 9.69
N THR A 262 -4.62 11.00 9.52
CA THR A 262 -5.95 11.03 10.16
C THR A 262 -6.95 10.05 9.55
N PHE A 263 -6.75 9.60 8.30
CA PHE A 263 -7.64 8.63 7.65
C PHE A 263 -7.43 7.22 8.23
N ASP A 264 -8.52 6.51 8.54
CA ASP A 264 -8.45 5.13 9.01
C ASP A 264 -7.99 4.19 7.89
N GLY A 265 -7.11 3.23 8.22
CA GLY A 265 -6.43 2.39 7.22
C GLY A 265 -5.25 3.07 6.50
N VAL A 266 -5.06 4.38 6.69
CA VAL A 266 -3.86 5.12 6.27
C VAL A 266 -2.90 5.21 7.45
N GLY A 267 -1.61 4.98 7.18
CA GLY A 267 -0.52 5.06 8.15
C GLY A 267 0.78 5.47 7.47
N PRO A 268 1.92 5.48 8.17
CA PRO A 268 3.16 6.15 7.73
C PRO A 268 3.88 5.62 6.48
N LYS A 269 3.29 4.66 5.77
CA LYS A 269 3.76 4.10 4.49
C LYS A 269 2.80 4.45 3.33
N THR A 270 1.67 5.07 3.65
CA THR A 270 0.56 5.38 2.72
C THR A 270 0.22 6.86 2.76
N ALA A 271 0.33 7.49 3.94
CA ALA A 271 0.74 8.88 4.04
C ALA A 271 2.19 9.01 3.54
#